data_AF-A0A367JJ47-F1
#
_entry.id   AF-A0A367JJ47-F1
#
_cell.length_a   1.000
_cell.length_b   1.000
_cell.length_c   1.000
_cell.angle_alpha   90.00
_cell.angle_beta   90.00
_cell.angle_gamma   90.00
#
_symmetry.space_group_name_H-M   'P 1'
#
loop_
_entity.id
_entity.type
_entity.pdbx_description
1 polymer ?
#
loop_
_entity_poly.entity_id
_entity_poly.type
_entity_poly.pdbx_seq_one_letter_code
_entity_poly.pdbx_strand_id
1 'polypeptide(L)'
;WITVVAFYPSLFGYGLIAELPYAKQSLPNIKHWPKGMWVIFLTALGVILAFAGVHIYFASQLEMPFIVYYVCSLLIPIFFFATAFLLKKEVNQNWLRTFYVTRISRRQILDTEDGQPKNGTIPSPYAHTISIHLHHWQIFYVLAFFTRFTHPVSQVAAGIVIACYMQGICAYGYDHLVNDNM
;
A
#
# COMPACT_ATOMS: atom_id res chain seq x y z
N TRP A 1 -11.51 -12.92 22.09
CA TRP A 1 -12.36 -11.84 22.63
C TRP A 1 -11.62 -10.50 22.72
N ILE A 2 -10.31 -10.48 23.04
CA ILE A 2 -9.53 -9.22 23.13
C ILE A 2 -9.57 -8.45 21.81
N THR A 3 -9.46 -9.11 20.65
CA THR A 3 -9.59 -8.47 19.34
C THR A 3 -10.90 -7.71 19.17
N VAL A 4 -12.01 -8.29 19.61
CA VAL A 4 -13.34 -7.66 19.55
C VAL A 4 -13.42 -6.48 20.51
N VAL A 5 -12.90 -6.63 21.73
CA VAL A 5 -12.88 -5.55 22.71
C VAL A 5 -11.98 -4.40 22.25
N ALA A 6 -10.82 -4.68 21.67
CA ALA A 6 -9.87 -3.67 21.18
C ALA A 6 -10.42 -2.92 19.96
N PHE A 7 -11.26 -3.56 19.14
CA PHE A 7 -11.89 -2.94 17.98
C PHE A 7 -12.71 -1.69 18.36
N TYR A 8 -13.59 -1.77 19.36
CA TYR A 8 -14.49 -0.65 19.67
C TYR A 8 -13.76 0.63 20.11
N PRO A 9 -12.86 0.62 21.12
CA PRO A 9 -12.10 1.80 21.50
C PRO A 9 -11.22 2.32 20.37
N SER A 10 -10.68 1.43 19.52
CA SER A 10 -9.88 1.84 18.36
C SER A 10 -10.72 2.58 17.33
N LEU A 11 -11.95 2.10 17.08
CA LEU A 11 -12.90 2.74 16.16
C LEU A 11 -13.29 4.14 16.66
N PHE A 12 -13.68 4.25 17.94
CA PHE A 12 -14.01 5.55 18.53
C PHE A 12 -12.78 6.48 18.61
N GLY A 13 -11.63 5.95 19.02
CA GLY A 13 -10.39 6.70 19.09
C GLY A 13 -9.98 7.26 17.73
N TYR A 14 -10.10 6.45 16.67
CA TYR A 14 -9.89 6.94 15.31
C TYR A 14 -10.87 8.06 14.96
N GLY A 15 -12.17 7.87 15.23
CA GLY A 15 -13.20 8.89 14.95
C GLY A 15 -12.90 10.22 15.64
N LEU A 16 -12.48 10.18 16.90
CA LEU A 16 -12.08 11.38 17.65
C LEU A 16 -10.85 12.06 17.03
N ILE A 17 -9.85 11.28 16.61
CA ILE A 17 -8.66 11.82 15.93
C ILE A 17 -9.05 12.46 14.60
N ALA A 18 -9.96 11.83 13.84
CA ALA A 18 -10.39 12.30 12.53
C ALA A 18 -11.17 13.63 12.59
N GLU A 19 -11.80 13.96 13.73
CA GLU A 19 -12.48 15.24 13.90
C GLU A 19 -11.54 16.43 14.13
N LEU A 20 -10.28 16.17 14.47
CA LEU A 20 -9.30 17.24 14.69
C LEU A 20 -9.07 18.01 13.38
N PRO A 21 -9.09 19.36 13.40
CA PRO A 21 -9.01 20.17 12.18
C PRO A 21 -7.69 19.97 11.43
N TYR A 22 -6.62 19.65 12.14
CA TYR A 22 -5.31 19.35 11.55
C TYR A 22 -5.18 17.92 11.03
N ALA A 23 -6.05 16.98 11.43
CA ALA A 23 -6.04 15.59 10.94
C ALA A 23 -6.77 15.41 9.59
N LYS A 24 -7.54 16.42 9.16
CA LYS A 24 -8.28 16.46 7.89
C LYS A 24 -7.36 16.76 6.71
N GLN A 25 -6.34 15.93 6.51
CA GLN A 25 -5.30 16.09 5.51
C GLN A 25 -5.13 14.83 4.66
N SER A 26 -4.78 15.00 3.39
CA SER A 26 -4.57 13.89 2.46
C SER A 26 -3.08 13.58 2.27
N LEU A 27 -2.75 12.32 1.97
CA LEU A 27 -1.38 11.86 1.69
C LEU A 27 -0.68 12.63 0.56
N PRO A 28 -1.33 12.99 -0.57
CA PRO A 28 -0.69 13.81 -1.61
C PRO A 28 -0.18 15.16 -1.11
N ASN A 29 -0.78 15.69 -0.04
CA ASN A 29 -0.40 16.97 0.55
C ASN A 29 0.59 16.85 1.72
N ILE A 30 1.28 15.70 1.87
CA ILE A 30 2.16 15.42 3.02
C ILE A 30 3.20 16.51 3.30
N LYS A 31 3.71 17.17 2.26
CA LYS A 31 4.70 18.25 2.38
C LYS A 31 4.17 19.49 3.11
N HIS A 32 2.86 19.73 3.06
CA HIS A 32 2.22 20.91 3.67
C HIS A 32 1.41 20.56 4.92
N TRP A 33 1.61 19.36 5.48
CA TRP A 33 0.88 18.97 6.67
C TRP A 33 1.20 19.88 7.86
N PRO A 34 0.18 20.29 8.63
CA PRO A 34 0.38 21.03 9.87
C PRO A 34 1.15 20.16 10.87
N LYS A 35 1.88 20.79 11.80
CA LYS A 35 2.67 20.09 12.82
C LYS A 35 1.86 19.05 13.60
N GLY A 36 0.59 19.35 13.90
CA GLY A 36 -0.31 18.41 14.60
C GLY A 36 -0.55 17.11 13.84
N MET A 37 -0.66 17.16 12.51
CA MET A 37 -0.80 15.94 11.69
C MET A 37 0.47 15.10 11.70
N TRP A 38 1.65 15.75 11.65
CA TRP A 38 2.93 15.06 11.76
C TRP A 38 3.08 14.34 13.11
N VAL A 39 2.66 14.97 14.21
CA VAL A 39 2.66 14.32 15.53
C VAL A 39 1.79 13.06 15.51
N ILE A 40 0.53 13.16 15.04
CA ILE A 40 -0.36 11.99 14.92
C ILE A 40 0.29 10.89 14.08
N PHE A 41 0.82 11.25 12.91
CA PHE A 41 1.42 10.30 11.99
C PHE A 41 2.63 9.58 12.60
N LEU A 42 3.54 10.33 13.22
CA LEU A 42 4.73 9.76 13.86
C LEU A 42 4.37 8.89 15.07
N THR A 43 3.37 9.29 15.85
CA THR A 43 2.85 8.46 16.95
C THR A 43 2.28 7.15 16.42
N ALA A 44 1.42 7.20 15.39
CA ALA A 44 0.85 6.01 14.77
C ALA A 44 1.94 5.09 14.19
N LEU A 45 2.93 5.67 13.49
CA LEU A 45 4.08 4.94 12.96
C LEU A 45 4.88 4.25 14.08
N GLY A 46 5.17 4.96 15.18
CA GLY A 46 5.87 4.40 16.33
C GLY A 46 5.13 3.22 16.96
N VAL A 47 3.81 3.32 17.11
CA VAL A 47 2.97 2.22 17.62
C VAL A 47 3.02 1.00 16.70
N ILE A 48 2.91 1.19 15.38
CA ILE A 48 2.99 0.10 14.40
C ILE A 48 4.37 -0.59 14.45
N LEU A 49 5.45 0.20 14.51
CA LEU A 49 6.81 -0.34 14.61
C LEU A 49 7.03 -1.12 15.91
N ALA A 50 6.47 -0.65 17.03
CA ALA A 50 6.52 -1.37 18.30
C ALA A 50 5.80 -2.72 18.21
N PHE A 51 4.58 -2.76 17.65
CA PHE A 51 3.86 -4.02 17.42
C PHE A 51 4.66 -4.97 16.51
N ALA A 52 5.22 -4.46 15.41
CA ALA A 52 6.05 -5.25 14.51
C ALA A 52 7.29 -5.82 15.23
N GLY A 53 7.98 -5.02 16.04
CA GLY A 53 9.13 -5.45 16.85
C GLY A 53 8.78 -6.57 17.83
N VAL A 54 7.65 -6.45 18.53
CA VAL A 54 7.16 -7.51 19.43
C VAL A 54 6.84 -8.81 18.67
N HIS A 55 6.28 -8.71 17.47
CA HIS A 55 5.98 -9.89 16.64
C HIS A 55 7.27 -10.56 16.12
N ILE A 56 8.28 -9.77 15.74
CA ILE A 56 9.60 -10.29 15.36
C ILE A 56 10.25 -10.98 16.57
N TYR A 57 10.13 -10.40 17.76
CA TYR A 57 10.59 -11.04 18.99
C TYR A 57 9.87 -12.37 19.26
N PHE A 58 8.54 -12.44 19.11
CA PHE A 58 7.82 -13.72 19.22
C PHE A 58 8.26 -14.74 18.16
N ALA A 59 8.48 -14.29 16.94
CA ALA A 59 9.00 -15.15 15.87
C ALA A 59 10.40 -15.68 16.18
N SER A 60 11.25 -14.91 16.89
CA SER A 60 12.60 -15.32 17.26
C SER A 60 12.65 -16.38 18.36
N GLN A 61 11.55 -16.58 19.10
CA GLN A 61 11.45 -17.64 20.11
C GLN A 61 11.03 -18.99 19.51
N LEU A 62 10.69 -19.02 18.21
CA LEU A 62 10.33 -20.25 17.49
C LEU A 62 11.55 -20.83 16.78
N GLU A 63 11.48 -22.13 16.44
CA GLU A 63 12.57 -22.83 15.78
C GLU A 63 12.95 -22.20 14.44
N MET A 64 14.25 -22.17 14.16
CA MET A 64 14.74 -21.78 12.84
C MET A 64 14.21 -22.76 11.78
N PRO A 65 13.81 -22.29 10.59
CA PRO A 65 14.01 -20.94 10.03
C PRO A 65 12.79 -20.01 10.15
N PHE A 66 11.87 -20.21 11.11
CA PHE A 66 10.58 -19.51 11.15
C PHE A 66 10.71 -17.98 11.10
N ILE A 67 11.62 -17.39 11.88
CA ILE A 67 11.85 -15.94 11.90
C ILE A 67 12.21 -15.39 10.51
N VAL A 68 12.99 -16.15 9.72
CA VAL A 68 13.42 -15.74 8.38
C VAL A 68 12.19 -15.63 7.48
N TYR A 69 11.34 -16.66 7.46
CA TYR A 69 10.10 -16.60 6.69
C TYR A 69 9.16 -15.51 7.17
N TYR A 70 9.04 -15.32 8.49
CA TYR A 70 8.16 -14.32 9.06
C TYR A 70 8.60 -12.89 8.69
N VAL A 71 9.88 -12.56 8.79
CA VAL A 71 10.42 -11.25 8.40
C VAL A 71 10.38 -11.06 6.89
N CYS A 72 10.78 -12.08 6.11
CA CYS A 72 10.71 -12.02 4.65
C CYS A 72 9.28 -11.86 4.13
N SER A 73 8.27 -12.27 4.89
CA SER A 73 6.86 -12.08 4.51
C SER A 73 6.51 -10.60 4.34
N LEU A 74 7.15 -9.68 5.07
CA LEU A 74 6.97 -8.23 4.91
C LEU A 74 7.34 -7.70 3.51
N LEU A 75 8.10 -8.48 2.72
CA LEU A 75 8.41 -8.16 1.33
C LEU A 75 7.24 -8.45 0.38
N ILE A 76 6.29 -9.30 0.77
CA ILE A 76 5.16 -9.70 -0.07
C ILE A 76 4.31 -8.47 -0.46
N PRO A 77 3.88 -7.60 0.48
CA PRO A 77 3.12 -6.43 0.09
C PRO A 77 3.92 -5.43 -0.77
N ILE A 78 5.21 -5.27 -0.47
CA ILE A 78 6.12 -4.41 -1.24
C ILE A 78 6.23 -4.91 -2.69
N PHE A 79 6.35 -6.22 -2.86
CA PHE A 79 6.40 -6.85 -4.18
C PHE A 79 5.13 -6.58 -4.99
N PHE A 80 3.95 -6.83 -4.42
CA PHE A 80 2.67 -6.56 -5.12
C PHE A 80 2.44 -5.07 -5.40
N PHE A 81 2.88 -4.18 -4.50
CA PHE A 81 2.82 -2.74 -4.74
C PHE A 81 3.72 -2.33 -5.92
N ALA A 82 4.96 -2.83 -5.95
CA ALA A 82 5.90 -2.56 -7.02
C ALA A 82 5.39 -3.09 -8.37
N THR A 83 4.87 -4.31 -8.42
CA THR A 83 4.30 -4.88 -9.65
C THR A 83 3.07 -4.11 -10.11
N ALA A 84 2.18 -3.69 -9.22
CA ALA A 84 1.03 -2.85 -9.56
C ALA A 84 1.46 -1.49 -10.15
N PHE A 85 2.50 -0.86 -9.59
CA PHE A 85 3.04 0.39 -10.12
C PHE A 85 3.68 0.22 -11.50
N LEU A 86 4.46 -0.86 -11.69
CA LEU A 86 5.06 -1.20 -12.98
C LEU A 86 3.98 -1.49 -14.03
N LEU A 87 2.92 -2.22 -13.66
CA LEU A 87 1.80 -2.50 -14.54
C LEU A 87 1.07 -1.22 -14.95
N LYS A 88 0.78 -0.32 -13.98
CA LYS A 88 0.19 1.00 -14.27
C LYS A 88 1.05 1.80 -15.24
N LYS A 89 2.37 1.81 -15.01
CA LYS A 89 3.32 2.50 -15.88
C LYS A 89 3.31 1.91 -17.29
N GLU A 90 3.27 0.59 -17.42
CA GLU A 90 3.22 -0.06 -18.72
C GLU A 90 1.91 0.21 -19.46
N VAL A 91 0.77 0.00 -18.80
CA VAL A 91 -0.55 0.17 -19.44
C VAL A 91 -0.81 1.63 -19.82
N ASN A 92 -0.49 2.57 -18.94
CA ASN A 92 -0.84 3.98 -19.14
C ASN A 92 0.22 4.75 -19.96
N GLN A 93 1.48 4.32 -19.97
CA GLN A 93 2.59 5.04 -20.64
C GLN A 93 3.28 4.21 -21.73
N ASN A 94 2.92 2.94 -21.92
CA ASN A 94 3.51 2.03 -22.91
C ASN A 94 5.05 2.03 -22.84
N TRP A 95 5.58 2.06 -21.62
CA TRP A 95 6.96 2.45 -21.36
C TRP A 95 7.97 1.42 -21.88
N LEU A 96 7.74 0.12 -21.65
CA LEU A 96 8.63 -0.94 -22.14
C LEU A 96 8.70 -0.94 -23.65
N ARG A 97 7.55 -0.80 -24.33
CA ARG A 97 7.48 -0.74 -25.79
C ARG A 97 8.20 0.50 -26.33
N THR A 98 7.94 1.66 -25.72
CA THR A 98 8.60 2.92 -26.10
C THR A 98 10.12 2.81 -25.91
N PHE A 99 10.56 2.22 -24.80
CA PHE A 99 11.98 1.99 -24.54
C PHE A 99 12.62 1.05 -25.56
N TYR A 100 11.96 -0.07 -25.89
CA TYR A 100 12.46 -1.05 -26.87
C TYR A 100 12.59 -0.44 -28.28
N VAL A 101 11.55 0.26 -28.75
CA VAL A 101 11.57 0.93 -30.06
C VAL A 101 12.61 2.03 -30.10
N THR A 102 12.68 2.90 -29.09
CA THR A 102 13.68 3.97 -29.02
C THR A 102 15.11 3.40 -29.04
N ARG A 103 15.36 2.27 -28.38
CA ARG A 103 16.68 1.64 -28.33
C ARG A 103 17.08 1.03 -29.69
N ILE A 104 16.14 0.44 -30.43
CA ILE A 104 16.38 -0.07 -31.79
C ILE A 104 16.58 1.09 -32.77
N SER A 105 15.70 2.08 -32.76
CA SER A 105 15.82 3.25 -33.64
C SER A 105 17.11 4.02 -33.39
N ARG A 106 17.55 4.16 -32.13
CA ARG A 106 18.84 4.77 -31.81
C ARG A 106 20.04 3.98 -32.35
N ARG A 107 19.96 2.65 -32.43
CA ARG A 107 20.97 1.82 -33.11
C ARG A 107 20.96 2.06 -34.62
N GLN A 108 19.79 2.08 -35.25
CA GLN A 108 19.68 2.34 -36.71
C GLN A 108 20.10 3.75 -37.13
N ILE A 109 19.86 4.76 -36.29
CA ILE A 109 20.29 6.15 -36.52
C ILE A 109 21.83 6.28 -36.39
N LEU A 110 22.47 5.50 -35.52
CA LEU A 110 23.94 5.48 -35.45
C LEU A 110 24.59 4.83 -36.68
N ASP A 111 23.87 3.94 -37.38
CA ASP A 111 24.33 3.29 -38.61
C ASP A 111 23.99 4.09 -39.89
N THR A 112 23.16 5.15 -39.80
CA THR A 112 22.71 5.94 -40.96
C THR A 112 22.97 7.42 -40.69
N GLU A 113 24.00 8.00 -41.32
CA GLU A 113 24.48 9.38 -41.05
C GLU A 113 23.50 10.52 -41.43
N ASP A 114 22.29 10.24 -41.90
CA ASP A 114 21.34 11.29 -42.25
C ASP A 114 19.89 10.82 -42.04
N GLY A 115 19.14 11.53 -41.19
CA GLY A 115 17.74 11.19 -40.94
C GLY A 115 17.11 11.91 -39.75
N GLN A 116 16.31 12.95 -40.04
CA GLN A 116 15.47 13.62 -39.05
C GLN A 116 14.59 12.64 -38.24
N PRO A 117 14.41 12.88 -36.93
CA PRO A 117 13.58 12.03 -36.08
C PRO A 117 12.11 12.14 -36.49
N LYS A 118 11.56 11.08 -37.09
CA LYS A 118 10.11 10.94 -37.29
C LYS A 118 9.45 10.88 -35.91
N ASN A 119 8.70 11.93 -35.57
CA ASN A 119 7.97 12.05 -34.31
C ASN A 119 6.69 11.18 -34.35
N GLY A 120 6.85 9.87 -34.49
CA GLY A 120 5.76 8.90 -34.52
C GLY A 120 5.37 8.50 -33.11
N THR A 121 4.24 8.98 -32.61
CA THR A 121 3.66 8.50 -31.36
C THR A 121 3.27 7.03 -31.54
N ILE A 122 3.91 6.11 -30.82
CA ILE A 122 3.62 4.68 -30.90
C ILE A 122 2.22 4.44 -30.31
N PRO A 123 1.24 3.91 -31.06
CA PRO A 123 -0.08 3.64 -30.51
C PRO A 123 0.01 2.63 -29.36
N SER A 124 -0.68 2.93 -28.26
CA SER A 124 -0.80 2.02 -27.13
C SER A 124 -1.63 0.79 -27.54
N PRO A 125 -1.19 -0.44 -27.22
CA PRO A 125 -2.00 -1.63 -27.44
C PRO A 125 -3.14 -1.77 -26.44
N TYR A 126 -3.16 -0.94 -25.39
CA TYR A 126 -4.15 -1.00 -24.32
C TYR A 126 -5.31 -0.03 -24.60
N ALA A 127 -6.53 -0.55 -24.60
CA ALA A 127 -7.76 0.23 -24.84
C ALA A 127 -8.17 1.08 -23.62
N HIS A 128 -7.71 0.72 -22.43
CA HIS A 128 -8.11 1.35 -21.17
C HIS A 128 -6.90 1.69 -20.31
N THR A 129 -7.06 2.74 -19.50
CA THR A 129 -6.10 3.12 -18.46
C THR A 129 -6.46 2.44 -17.15
N ILE A 130 -5.44 2.06 -16.36
CA ILE A 130 -5.64 1.49 -15.03
C ILE A 130 -5.29 2.50 -13.94
N SER A 131 -6.07 2.45 -12.84
CA SER A 131 -5.78 3.15 -11.59
C SER A 131 -5.47 2.12 -10.51
N ILE A 132 -4.60 2.48 -9.57
CA ILE A 132 -4.24 1.59 -8.46
C ILE A 132 -5.10 1.99 -7.25
N HIS A 133 -5.92 1.06 -6.80
CA HIS A 133 -6.69 1.19 -5.57
C HIS A 133 -6.03 0.33 -4.47
N LEU A 134 -5.27 0.97 -3.59
CA LEU A 134 -4.46 0.30 -2.56
C LEU A 134 -5.21 0.30 -1.24
N HIS A 135 -5.89 -0.80 -0.90
CA HIS A 135 -6.41 -0.91 0.47
C HIS A 135 -6.73 -2.35 0.89
N HIS A 136 -7.61 -3.02 0.14
CA HIS A 136 -8.31 -4.20 0.65
C HIS A 136 -7.38 -5.39 0.91
N TRP A 137 -6.62 -5.83 -0.09
CA TRP A 137 -5.74 -6.99 0.07
C TRP A 137 -4.60 -6.75 1.08
N GLN A 138 -4.08 -5.52 1.14
CA GLN A 138 -3.00 -5.17 2.05
C GLN A 138 -3.47 -5.19 3.51
N ILE A 139 -4.70 -4.74 3.79
CA ILE A 139 -5.28 -4.81 5.13
C ILE A 139 -5.44 -6.25 5.60
N PHE A 140 -5.98 -7.14 4.75
CA PHE A 140 -6.13 -8.55 5.12
C PHE A 140 -4.79 -9.23 5.36
N TYR A 141 -3.77 -8.86 4.58
CA TYR A 141 -2.41 -9.30 4.81
C TYR A 141 -1.88 -8.84 6.18
N VAL A 142 -2.01 -7.56 6.50
CA VAL A 142 -1.57 -7.01 7.80
C VAL A 142 -2.35 -7.64 8.96
N LEU A 143 -3.64 -7.92 8.78
CA LEU A 143 -4.44 -8.65 9.75
C LEU A 143 -3.88 -10.05 9.99
N ALA A 144 -3.59 -10.81 8.92
CA ALA A 144 -2.99 -12.14 9.02
C ALA A 144 -1.60 -12.11 9.67
N PHE A 145 -0.80 -11.08 9.39
CA PHE A 145 0.51 -10.89 10.00
C PHE A 145 0.41 -10.76 11.52
N PHE A 146 -0.51 -9.90 12.00
CA PHE A 146 -0.68 -9.67 13.44
C PHE A 146 -1.47 -10.75 14.16
N THR A 147 -2.33 -11.51 13.50
CA THR A 147 -3.05 -12.63 14.14
C THR A 147 -2.22 -13.91 14.26
N ARG A 148 -0.96 -13.89 13.80
CA ARG A 148 -0.10 -15.09 13.78
C ARG A 148 0.10 -15.73 15.16
N PHE A 149 0.17 -14.91 16.21
CA PHE A 149 0.38 -15.36 17.58
C PHE A 149 -0.88 -15.18 18.42
N THR A 150 -1.09 -16.09 19.38
CA THR A 150 -2.25 -16.04 20.29
C THR A 150 -2.10 -15.01 21.41
N HIS A 151 -1.02 -14.23 21.42
CA HIS A 151 -0.70 -13.26 22.46
C HIS A 151 -1.69 -12.07 22.49
N PRO A 152 -2.04 -11.51 23.66
CA PRO A 152 -2.91 -10.34 23.77
C PRO A 152 -2.51 -9.17 22.88
N VAL A 153 -1.21 -8.89 22.76
CA VAL A 153 -0.65 -7.84 21.89
C VAL A 153 -1.03 -8.05 20.42
N SER A 154 -0.93 -9.28 19.93
CA SER A 154 -1.34 -9.70 18.58
C SER A 154 -2.84 -9.52 18.37
N GLN A 155 -3.64 -9.88 19.38
CA GLN A 155 -5.09 -9.71 19.36
C GLN A 155 -5.51 -8.23 19.34
N VAL A 156 -4.82 -7.37 20.09
CA VAL A 156 -5.05 -5.91 20.10
C VAL A 156 -4.68 -5.31 18.74
N ALA A 157 -3.51 -5.64 18.19
CA ALA A 157 -3.08 -5.17 16.87
C ALA A 157 -4.10 -5.55 15.79
N ALA A 158 -4.59 -6.79 15.81
CA ALA A 158 -5.66 -7.24 14.92
C ALA A 158 -6.95 -6.41 15.07
N GLY A 159 -7.36 -6.08 16.31
CA GLY A 159 -8.54 -5.27 16.56
C GLY A 159 -8.41 -3.85 16.00
N ILE A 160 -7.23 -3.23 16.14
CA ILE A 160 -6.91 -1.92 15.56
C ILE A 160 -6.99 -1.97 14.03
N VAL A 161 -6.40 -3.00 13.39
CA VAL A 161 -6.44 -3.16 11.94
C VAL A 161 -7.87 -3.27 11.41
N ILE A 162 -8.72 -4.05 12.08
CA ILE A 162 -10.13 -4.19 11.71
C ILE A 162 -10.88 -2.86 11.89
N ALA A 163 -10.58 -2.09 12.94
CA ALA A 163 -11.18 -0.77 13.14
C ALA A 163 -10.80 0.22 12.03
N CYS A 164 -9.51 0.26 11.66
CA CYS A 164 -9.04 1.06 10.52
C CYS A 164 -9.71 0.63 9.20
N TYR A 165 -9.87 -0.67 8.97
CA TYR A 165 -10.57 -1.20 7.80
C TYR A 165 -12.03 -0.75 7.74
N MET A 166 -12.76 -0.93 8.84
CA MET A 166 -14.17 -0.54 8.92
C MET A 166 -14.34 0.95 8.66
N GLN A 167 -13.49 1.79 9.26
CA GLN A 167 -13.56 3.22 9.05
C GLN A 167 -13.21 3.62 7.60
N GLY A 168 -12.25 2.94 6.97
CA GLY A 168 -11.95 3.11 5.55
C GLY A 168 -13.16 2.82 4.66
N ILE A 169 -13.87 1.71 4.90
CA ILE A 169 -15.10 1.38 4.16
C ILE A 169 -16.21 2.41 4.43
N CYS A 170 -16.43 2.81 5.67
CA CYS A 170 -17.45 3.80 6.00
C CYS A 170 -17.18 5.16 5.35
N ALA A 171 -15.91 5.56 5.23
CA ALA A 171 -15.53 6.85 4.67
C ALA A 171 -15.50 6.87 3.13
N TYR A 172 -15.03 5.79 2.50
CA TYR A 172 -14.77 5.76 1.06
C TYR A 172 -15.68 4.82 0.27
N GLY A 173 -16.50 4.02 0.96
CA GLY A 173 -17.29 2.95 0.35
C GLY A 173 -16.42 1.82 -0.21
N TYR A 174 -17.08 0.86 -0.86
CA TYR A 174 -16.38 -0.08 -1.75
C TYR A 174 -16.25 0.53 -3.14
N ASP A 175 -15.17 0.18 -3.85
CA ASP A 175 -14.95 0.59 -5.23
C ASP A 175 -16.13 0.19 -6.13
N HIS A 176 -16.37 0.93 -7.20
CA HIS A 176 -17.48 0.71 -8.15
C HIS A 176 -17.48 -0.73 -8.68
N LEU A 177 -16.30 -1.34 -8.87
CA LEU A 177 -16.15 -2.72 -9.29
C LEU A 177 -16.81 -3.78 -8.37
N VAL A 178 -17.09 -3.43 -7.11
CA VAL A 178 -17.85 -4.29 -6.17
C VAL A 178 -19.35 -3.94 -6.16
N ASN A 179 -19.69 -2.68 -6.48
CA ASN A 179 -21.03 -2.12 -6.35
C ASN A 179 -21.80 -2.02 -7.69
N ASP A 180 -21.18 -2.29 -8.84
CA ASP A 180 -21.77 -2.11 -10.18
C ASP A 180 -22.86 -3.15 -10.57
N ASN A 181 -23.56 -3.74 -9.60
CA ASN A 181 -24.68 -4.67 -9.83
C ASN A 181 -25.88 -4.47 -8.89
N MET A 182 -26.09 -3.25 -8.36
CA MET A 182 -27.33 -2.89 -7.65
C MET A 182 -27.96 -1.62 -8.21
#